data_AF-A0AAD0RW06-F1
#
_entry.id   AF-A0AAD0RW06-F1
#
_cell.length_a   1.000
_cell.length_b   1.000
_cell.length_c   1.000
_cell.angle_alpha   90.00
_cell.angle_beta   90.00
_cell.angle_gamma   90.00
#
_symmetry.space_group_name_H-M   'P 1'
#
loop_
_entity.id
_entity.type
_entity.pdbx_description
1 polymer ?
#
loop_
_entity_poly.entity_id
_entity_poly.type
_entity_poly.pdbx_seq_one_letter_code
_entity_poly.pdbx_strand_id
1 'polypeptide(L)'
;MAADAALRGRRALERGHRFLVSGVEGDRRARRARRGAVRSADSLPHSGGQPVTPAVPGLAAAGHPAHRAALCRQPGRGRAAPGSHAGAALAGLRAGVAAGRRAAARLPGPPSPAADPAGAAANRRGEAAGMNAPLTQPSASARQQALLRECFELARAHPFYQTLYCGVDCADAAQPLEKAVLQAALASFAPEREASGLYLVRSGGSTQAALIFPVDIAENLAQRQALADRLRADGMFGPASIALNLFGYANLYRTAAIVDDVLERCQATTLPMSAHAADADILAAALQFRPSHILGTPSRLALFAAHLEAADERLEIPQLLYAGETLHASTLARLRAALGAGQVWSLYGGAETGIWAWSDASRRPGLFRVLPRVAVEILQPDDAGYGRIAVSNAWRRRFPVFRYCVGDIGRWVERDGERWLELRGRDGRSFRLNETTYELDDFAKLAGAEDGFQIQLDRDPSGRERLTLLLAGPLTTPAEAALRSRLTALLGQADACAVALIPAARAQWRLDPITSKTQPIVDLRA
;
A
#
# COMPACT_ATOMS: atom_id res chain seq x y z
N MET A 1 -8.70 62.56 -15.03
CA MET A 1 -8.30 63.93 -14.61
C MET A 1 -9.15 64.31 -13.42
N ALA A 2 -8.58 64.97 -12.41
CA ALA A 2 -9.20 65.31 -11.10
C ALA A 2 -9.66 64.07 -10.29
N ALA A 3 -9.14 63.80 -9.08
CA ALA A 3 -9.14 64.55 -7.80
C ALA A 3 -10.46 64.31 -7.01
N ASP A 4 -10.49 63.72 -5.80
CA ASP A 4 -9.78 64.06 -4.53
C ASP A 4 -10.44 65.30 -3.85
N ALA A 5 -10.81 65.36 -2.56
CA ALA A 5 -10.74 64.41 -1.44
C ALA A 5 -11.83 64.74 -0.37
N ALA A 6 -12.09 63.84 0.60
CA ALA A 6 -12.64 64.23 1.92
C ALA A 6 -12.39 63.15 3.01
N LEU A 7 -11.76 63.52 4.13
CA LEU A 7 -11.43 62.63 5.25
C LEU A 7 -12.14 63.07 6.55
N ARG A 8 -12.69 62.12 7.32
CA ARG A 8 -13.02 62.17 8.79
C ARG A 8 -13.78 60.89 9.18
N GLY A 9 -13.45 60.12 10.22
CA GLY A 9 -12.28 60.13 11.11
C GLY A 9 -12.63 60.10 12.60
N ARG A 10 -12.78 58.91 13.21
CA ARG A 10 -12.70 58.72 14.67
C ARG A 10 -11.96 57.43 15.07
N ARG A 11 -10.99 57.60 15.98
CA ARG A 11 -10.33 56.59 16.82
C ARG A 11 -11.21 56.31 18.06
N ALA A 12 -10.97 55.35 18.95
CA ALA A 12 -10.30 54.03 18.93
C ALA A 12 -10.51 53.42 20.34
N LEU A 13 -10.17 52.14 20.57
CA LEU A 13 -9.69 51.65 21.88
C LEU A 13 -9.01 50.29 21.74
N GLU A 14 -8.08 49.99 22.63
CA GLU A 14 -7.07 48.92 22.48
C GLU A 14 -7.11 47.90 23.63
N ARG A 15 -6.82 46.63 23.28
CA ARG A 15 -6.07 45.63 24.08
C ARG A 15 -6.09 44.28 23.33
N GLY A 16 -4.99 43.59 23.03
CA GLY A 16 -3.57 43.95 23.12
C GLY A 16 -2.73 42.98 23.95
N HIS A 17 -2.16 41.96 23.32
CA HIS A 17 -0.95 41.27 23.76
C HIS A 17 -0.19 40.71 22.55
N ARG A 18 1.12 40.96 22.49
CA ARG A 18 2.07 40.39 21.53
C ARG A 18 3.19 39.69 22.31
N PHE A 19 3.81 38.70 21.70
CA PHE A 19 5.23 38.42 21.91
C PHE A 19 6.01 38.76 20.63
N LEU A 20 7.30 39.07 20.78
CA LEU A 20 8.18 39.65 19.76
C LEU A 20 9.38 38.73 19.48
N VAL A 21 9.78 38.62 18.22
CA VAL A 21 11.20 38.56 17.80
C VAL A 21 11.34 39.35 16.49
N SER A 22 12.47 40.03 16.29
CA SER A 22 12.90 40.75 15.07
C SER A 22 13.39 39.80 13.96
N GLY A 23 13.54 40.20 12.69
CA GLY A 23 13.32 41.51 12.07
C GLY A 23 14.61 42.15 11.51
N VAL A 24 14.90 41.90 10.22
CA VAL A 24 15.84 42.68 9.38
C VAL A 24 15.27 42.72 7.95
N GLU A 25 15.30 43.89 7.30
CA GLU A 25 14.93 44.09 5.90
C GLU A 25 16.11 44.66 5.09
N GLY A 26 16.03 44.55 3.75
CA GLY A 26 16.99 45.12 2.79
C GLY A 26 17.59 44.05 1.85
N ASP A 27 17.67 44.23 0.54
CA ASP A 27 17.14 45.31 -0.31
C ASP A 27 16.80 44.75 -1.72
N ARG A 28 15.97 45.46 -2.50
CA ARG A 28 15.59 45.12 -3.88
C ARG A 28 15.84 46.28 -4.84
N ARG A 29 16.82 46.14 -5.74
CA ARG A 29 16.66 46.53 -7.17
C ARG A 29 17.79 46.10 -8.12
N ALA A 30 17.35 45.61 -9.28
CA ALA A 30 17.93 45.80 -10.62
C ALA A 30 19.42 45.50 -10.90
N ARG A 31 19.64 44.59 -11.86
CA ARG A 31 19.95 45.02 -13.25
C ARG A 31 19.56 43.94 -14.27
N ARG A 32 19.34 44.37 -15.52
CA ARG A 32 18.87 43.54 -16.64
C ARG A 32 19.99 43.45 -17.69
N ALA A 33 20.19 42.26 -18.25
CA ALA A 33 20.85 41.95 -19.52
C ALA A 33 22.29 42.49 -19.79
N ARG A 34 23.19 41.55 -20.12
CA ARG A 34 23.95 41.58 -21.39
C ARG A 34 24.40 40.16 -21.76
N ARG A 35 24.29 39.79 -23.04
CA ARG A 35 25.03 38.68 -23.63
C ARG A 35 26.42 39.19 -24.04
N GLY A 36 27.42 38.33 -23.97
CA GLY A 36 28.76 38.59 -24.49
C GLY A 36 29.63 37.36 -24.29
N ALA A 37 30.01 36.70 -25.38
CA ALA A 37 30.93 35.57 -25.36
C ALA A 37 32.15 35.92 -26.22
N VAL A 38 33.34 35.55 -25.74
CA VAL A 38 34.58 35.41 -26.53
C VAL A 38 35.59 34.60 -25.69
N ARG A 39 36.54 33.94 -26.35
CA ARG A 39 37.63 33.13 -25.72
C ARG A 39 38.83 34.07 -25.39
N SER A 40 39.97 33.70 -24.83
CA SER A 40 40.69 32.42 -24.64
C SER A 40 41.89 32.63 -23.70
N ALA A 41 42.40 31.54 -23.11
CA ALA A 41 43.68 31.45 -22.35
C ALA A 41 43.70 32.24 -21.00
N ASP A 42 44.44 31.83 -19.97
CA ASP A 42 45.63 30.96 -19.98
C ASP A 42 45.84 30.13 -18.69
N SER A 43 46.74 29.14 -18.78
CA SER A 43 47.51 28.48 -17.69
C SER A 43 46.85 27.64 -16.56
N LEU A 44 47.60 26.59 -16.19
CA LEU A 44 47.35 25.51 -15.21
C LEU A 44 48.07 25.80 -13.86
N PRO A 45 47.83 25.11 -12.71
CA PRO A 45 47.86 23.64 -12.59
C PRO A 45 46.76 22.96 -11.72
N HIS A 46 46.68 21.64 -11.87
CA HIS A 46 45.86 20.75 -11.03
C HIS A 46 46.56 20.38 -9.70
N SER A 47 45.75 20.14 -8.68
CA SER A 47 46.06 19.15 -7.62
C SER A 47 44.99 18.06 -7.65
N GLY A 48 45.36 16.81 -7.44
CA GLY A 48 44.51 15.65 -7.70
C GLY A 48 43.87 15.05 -6.44
N GLY A 49 42.66 14.52 -6.59
CA GLY A 49 42.01 13.63 -5.63
C GLY A 49 41.19 12.58 -6.36
N GLN A 50 41.46 11.29 -6.15
CA GLN A 50 40.73 10.20 -6.81
C GLN A 50 39.45 9.84 -6.04
N PRO A 51 38.34 9.51 -6.72
CA PRO A 51 37.20 8.84 -6.10
C PRO A 51 37.49 7.35 -5.87
N VAL A 52 37.04 6.81 -4.74
CA VAL A 52 37.21 5.39 -4.38
C VAL A 52 36.13 4.53 -5.04
N THR A 53 36.52 3.44 -5.69
CA THR A 53 35.61 2.40 -6.17
C THR A 53 35.51 1.22 -5.18
N PRO A 54 34.32 0.61 -4.99
CA PRO A 54 34.16 -0.58 -4.17
C PRO A 54 34.67 -1.83 -4.90
N ALA A 55 35.35 -2.71 -4.17
CA ALA A 55 35.94 -3.93 -4.73
C ALA A 55 34.93 -5.09 -4.84
N VAL A 56 35.05 -5.88 -5.91
CA VAL A 56 34.31 -7.15 -6.10
C VAL A 56 35.26 -8.32 -5.83
N PRO A 57 34.93 -9.27 -4.93
CA PRO A 57 35.72 -10.49 -4.76
C PRO A 57 35.54 -11.43 -5.95
N GLY A 58 36.62 -11.74 -6.67
CA GLY A 58 36.62 -12.69 -7.78
C GLY A 58 36.70 -14.14 -7.31
N LEU A 59 35.98 -15.05 -7.97
CA LEU A 59 36.21 -16.49 -7.83
C LEU A 59 37.50 -16.87 -8.57
N ALA A 60 38.33 -17.70 -7.94
CA ALA A 60 39.38 -18.47 -8.59
C ALA A 60 39.05 -19.96 -8.47
N ALA A 61 39.24 -20.73 -9.55
CA ALA A 61 38.87 -22.15 -9.60
C ALA A 61 40.01 -23.01 -10.18
N ALA A 62 40.41 -24.05 -9.45
CA ALA A 62 41.13 -25.24 -9.94
C ALA A 62 41.24 -26.31 -8.82
N GLY A 63 41.29 -27.60 -9.19
CA GLY A 63 41.93 -28.63 -8.36
C GLY A 63 41.04 -29.71 -7.71
N HIS A 64 40.85 -30.83 -8.39
CA HIS A 64 40.32 -32.09 -7.86
C HIS A 64 40.78 -33.27 -8.75
N PRO A 65 40.87 -34.53 -8.29
CA PRO A 65 40.99 -35.05 -6.91
C PRO A 65 42.19 -36.04 -6.73
N ALA A 66 42.41 -36.58 -5.53
CA ALA A 66 43.29 -37.74 -5.30
C ALA A 66 42.88 -38.57 -4.06
N HIS A 67 43.12 -39.89 -4.08
CA HIS A 67 42.72 -40.85 -3.04
C HIS A 67 43.73 -41.00 -1.88
N ARG A 68 43.22 -41.11 -0.64
CA ARG A 68 43.50 -42.16 0.38
C ARG A 68 42.69 -41.85 1.65
N ALA A 69 41.81 -42.75 2.12
CA ALA A 69 42.05 -44.01 2.86
C ALA A 69 42.15 -43.80 4.39
N ALA A 70 41.41 -44.61 5.15
CA ALA A 70 41.08 -44.38 6.56
C ALA A 70 42.18 -44.76 7.56
N LEU A 71 42.05 -44.31 8.82
CA LEU A 71 42.14 -45.18 10.01
C LEU A 71 41.67 -44.54 11.33
N CYS A 72 41.18 -45.39 12.24
CA CYS A 72 40.53 -45.11 13.51
C CYS A 72 41.40 -44.41 14.60
N ARG A 73 40.78 -43.59 15.47
CA ARG A 73 40.56 -43.88 16.92
C ARG A 73 39.91 -42.73 17.73
N GLN A 74 39.16 -43.12 18.76
CA GLN A 74 38.78 -42.35 19.96
C GLN A 74 39.37 -43.09 21.21
N PRO A 75 39.19 -42.63 22.47
CA PRO A 75 38.77 -41.31 23.00
C PRO A 75 39.79 -40.72 24.01
N GLY A 76 39.49 -39.55 24.61
CA GLY A 76 40.20 -39.03 25.78
C GLY A 76 39.33 -38.11 26.65
N ARG A 77 39.27 -38.34 27.97
CA ARG A 77 38.61 -37.47 28.96
C ARG A 77 39.65 -36.68 29.75
N GLY A 78 39.36 -35.42 30.10
CA GLY A 78 40.17 -34.65 31.04
C GLY A 78 39.41 -33.43 31.61
N ARG A 79 39.27 -33.34 32.93
CA ARG A 79 38.83 -32.14 33.67
C ARG A 79 40.06 -31.51 34.32
N ALA A 80 40.25 -30.19 34.20
CA ALA A 80 40.79 -29.34 35.27
C ALA A 80 40.70 -27.84 34.93
N ALA A 81 40.43 -27.04 35.97
CA ALA A 81 40.72 -25.62 36.16
C ALA A 81 41.30 -25.50 37.61
N PRO A 82 41.63 -24.33 38.21
CA PRO A 82 41.41 -22.94 37.79
C PRO A 82 42.57 -21.94 38.09
N GLY A 83 42.32 -20.64 37.83
CA GLY A 83 43.07 -19.46 38.33
C GLY A 83 42.66 -18.21 37.52
N SER A 84 42.00 -17.16 38.04
CA SER A 84 42.44 -16.10 39.00
C SER A 84 43.36 -15.05 38.36
N HIS A 85 43.19 -13.72 38.45
CA HIS A 85 42.14 -12.80 38.98
C HIS A 85 41.93 -11.65 37.95
N ALA A 86 41.16 -10.55 38.07
CA ALA A 86 40.29 -9.91 39.08
C ALA A 86 39.17 -9.13 38.33
N GLY A 87 38.36 -8.17 38.83
CA GLY A 87 38.09 -7.60 40.17
C GLY A 87 37.13 -6.39 40.08
N ALA A 88 36.48 -6.01 41.19
CA ALA A 88 35.49 -4.90 41.34
C ALA A 88 34.21 -4.99 40.45
N ALA A 89 32.97 -5.20 40.91
CA ALA A 89 32.25 -4.98 42.17
C ALA A 89 31.66 -3.57 42.39
N LEU A 90 30.31 -3.49 42.33
CA LEU A 90 29.49 -2.53 43.07
C LEU A 90 28.08 -3.11 43.27
N ALA A 91 27.70 -3.34 44.53
CA ALA A 91 26.30 -3.48 44.94
C ALA A 91 25.73 -2.05 45.16
N GLY A 92 24.43 -1.78 45.14
CA GLY A 92 23.27 -2.67 45.05
C GLY A 92 22.23 -2.27 46.09
N LEU A 93 20.94 -2.31 45.76
CA LEU A 93 19.87 -1.91 46.68
C LEU A 93 18.57 -2.69 46.40
N ARG A 94 18.18 -3.56 47.34
CA ARG A 94 16.82 -4.10 47.43
C ARG A 94 16.10 -3.37 48.56
N ALA A 95 14.97 -2.75 48.25
CA ALA A 95 13.95 -2.35 49.20
C ALA A 95 12.59 -2.79 48.65
N GLY A 96 11.81 -3.53 49.43
CA GLY A 96 10.47 -3.97 49.05
C GLY A 96 9.46 -3.52 50.10
N VAL A 97 8.34 -2.93 49.67
CA VAL A 97 7.26 -2.49 50.56
C VAL A 97 5.90 -2.80 49.93
N ALA A 98 5.07 -3.49 50.73
CA ALA A 98 3.61 -3.61 50.73
C ALA A 98 2.79 -3.60 49.42
N ALA A 99 1.91 -4.59 49.30
CA ALA A 99 0.74 -4.51 48.42
C ALA A 99 -0.27 -3.46 48.91
N GLY A 100 -0.73 -2.59 48.01
CA GLY A 100 -1.77 -1.60 48.29
C GLY A 100 -3.00 -1.80 47.40
N ARG A 101 -4.07 -2.40 47.94
CA ARG A 101 -5.38 -2.44 47.26
C ARG A 101 -5.92 -1.01 47.11
N ARG A 102 -6.13 -0.52 45.89
CA ARG A 102 -6.94 0.69 45.64
C ARG A 102 -8.33 0.30 45.13
N ALA A 103 -9.36 0.84 45.78
CA ALA A 103 -10.74 0.60 45.43
C ALA A 103 -11.15 1.37 44.17
N ALA A 104 -12.06 0.81 43.38
CA ALA A 104 -12.66 1.50 42.25
C ALA A 104 -13.70 2.52 42.73
N ALA A 105 -13.44 3.81 42.53
CA ALA A 105 -14.43 4.86 42.74
C ALA A 105 -15.49 4.79 41.62
N ARG A 106 -16.75 4.54 41.98
CA ARG A 106 -17.87 4.63 41.04
C ARG A 106 -18.17 6.10 40.73
N LEU A 107 -18.19 6.46 39.44
CA LEU A 107 -18.81 7.70 38.99
C LEU A 107 -20.34 7.50 38.88
N PRO A 108 -21.16 8.52 39.17
CA PRO A 108 -22.61 8.46 39.00
C PRO A 108 -22.98 8.48 37.51
N GLY A 109 -24.01 7.72 37.13
CA GLY A 109 -24.57 7.75 35.77
C GLY A 109 -25.51 8.94 35.55
N PRO A 110 -25.79 9.31 34.28
CA PRO A 110 -26.75 10.36 33.95
C PRO A 110 -28.20 9.90 34.21
N PRO A 111 -29.13 10.83 34.53
CA PRO A 111 -30.54 10.51 34.69
C PRO A 111 -31.21 10.20 33.34
N SER A 112 -32.17 9.27 33.34
CA SER A 112 -33.08 9.07 32.21
C SER A 112 -34.13 10.19 32.12
N PRO A 113 -34.57 10.59 30.92
CA PRO A 113 -35.68 11.52 30.77
C PRO A 113 -37.00 10.88 31.23
N ALA A 114 -37.88 11.70 31.83
CA ALA A 114 -39.24 11.28 32.18
C ALA A 114 -40.11 11.07 30.94
N ALA A 115 -41.09 10.17 31.05
CA ALA A 115 -42.18 10.04 30.09
C ALA A 115 -43.40 10.82 30.60
N ASP A 116 -44.14 11.44 29.68
CA ASP A 116 -45.45 12.05 29.90
C ASP A 116 -46.34 11.78 28.66
N PRO A 117 -47.68 11.92 28.73
CA PRO A 117 -48.55 10.89 28.15
C PRO A 117 -49.35 11.33 26.92
N ALA A 118 -50.00 10.34 26.29
CA ALA A 118 -50.88 10.55 25.14
C ALA A 118 -52.14 11.37 25.48
N GLY A 119 -52.55 12.27 24.58
CA GLY A 119 -53.73 13.11 24.78
C GLY A 119 -54.43 13.52 23.47
N ALA A 120 -55.68 13.07 23.33
CA ALA A 120 -56.75 13.57 22.46
C ALA A 120 -56.49 13.80 20.95
N ALA A 121 -57.25 13.09 20.11
CA ALA A 121 -57.42 13.44 18.70
C ALA A 121 -58.45 14.59 18.53
N ALA A 122 -58.21 15.50 17.59
CA ALA A 122 -59.19 16.51 17.16
C ALA A 122 -59.25 16.58 15.63
N ASN A 123 -60.42 16.26 15.07
CA ASN A 123 -60.64 16.17 13.62
C ASN A 123 -60.95 17.54 13.03
N ARG A 124 -60.11 18.05 12.11
CA ARG A 124 -60.45 19.18 11.23
C ARG A 124 -59.97 18.90 9.81
N ARG A 125 -60.91 18.82 8.86
CA ARG A 125 -60.63 18.97 7.44
C ARG A 125 -60.45 20.47 7.14
N GLY A 126 -59.41 20.82 6.41
CA GLY A 126 -59.12 22.18 5.97
C GLY A 126 -57.95 22.13 4.98
N GLU A 127 -58.07 22.85 3.86
CA GLU A 127 -57.18 22.67 2.71
C GLU A 127 -55.82 23.34 2.90
N ALA A 128 -54.75 22.58 2.67
CA ALA A 128 -53.40 23.10 2.51
C ALA A 128 -52.67 22.22 1.47
N ALA A 129 -52.81 22.57 0.20
CA ALA A 129 -52.12 21.88 -0.89
C ALA A 129 -50.68 22.41 -1.03
N GLY A 130 -49.69 21.52 -0.92
CA GLY A 130 -48.31 21.81 -1.26
C GLY A 130 -47.27 21.31 -0.26
N MET A 131 -46.15 20.81 -0.80
CA MET A 131 -44.84 20.73 -0.15
C MET A 131 -44.75 19.97 1.19
N ASN A 132 -44.83 18.64 1.14
CA ASN A 132 -43.87 17.75 1.82
C ASN A 132 -44.00 16.29 1.37
N ALA A 133 -43.73 16.02 0.08
CA ALA A 133 -43.32 14.68 -0.32
C ALA A 133 -41.88 14.45 0.22
N PRO A 134 -41.60 13.38 0.99
CA PRO A 134 -40.23 13.11 1.42
C PRO A 134 -39.36 12.88 0.20
N LEU A 135 -38.22 13.59 0.12
CA LEU A 135 -37.27 13.46 -0.98
C LEU A 135 -36.72 12.02 -1.03
N THR A 136 -37.30 11.20 -1.91
CA THR A 136 -36.93 9.80 -2.07
C THR A 136 -35.46 9.70 -2.45
N GLN A 137 -34.66 9.12 -1.56
CA GLN A 137 -33.23 8.87 -1.76
C GLN A 137 -33.00 8.22 -3.13
N PRO A 138 -32.20 8.82 -4.04
CA PRO A 138 -31.98 8.26 -5.37
C PRO A 138 -31.37 6.87 -5.27
N SER A 139 -31.78 5.96 -6.15
CA SER A 139 -31.36 4.55 -6.13
C SER A 139 -29.85 4.39 -6.26
N ALA A 140 -29.30 3.24 -5.83
CA ALA A 140 -27.85 2.99 -5.89
C ALA A 140 -27.28 3.16 -7.32
N SER A 141 -28.02 2.74 -8.35
CA SER A 141 -27.65 2.94 -9.76
C SER A 141 -27.70 4.42 -10.17
N ALA A 142 -28.78 5.14 -9.82
CA ALA A 142 -28.90 6.57 -10.11
C ALA A 142 -27.78 7.40 -9.43
N ARG A 143 -27.36 7.01 -8.22
CA ARG A 143 -26.20 7.60 -7.52
C ARG A 143 -24.88 7.30 -8.24
N GLN A 144 -24.65 6.08 -8.72
CA GLN A 144 -23.45 5.78 -9.52
C GLN A 144 -23.43 6.58 -10.83
N GLN A 145 -24.53 6.63 -11.58
CA GLN A 145 -24.62 7.43 -12.80
C GLN A 145 -24.38 8.93 -12.56
N ALA A 146 -24.86 9.48 -11.45
CA ALA A 146 -24.60 10.88 -11.08
C ALA A 146 -23.10 11.14 -10.81
N LEU A 147 -22.41 10.21 -10.15
CA LEU A 147 -20.97 10.27 -9.91
C LEU A 147 -20.16 10.11 -11.20
N LEU A 148 -20.58 9.21 -12.11
CA LEU A 148 -19.95 9.07 -13.43
C LEU A 148 -20.04 10.38 -14.23
N ARG A 149 -21.20 11.05 -14.23
CA ARG A 149 -21.36 12.37 -14.86
C ARG A 149 -20.50 13.45 -14.17
N GLU A 150 -20.48 13.51 -12.83
CA GLU A 150 -19.62 14.46 -12.10
C GLU A 150 -18.14 14.28 -12.46
N CYS A 151 -17.63 13.05 -12.44
CA CYS A 151 -16.25 12.74 -12.80
C CYS A 151 -15.94 13.01 -14.28
N PHE A 152 -16.89 12.74 -15.19
CA PHE A 152 -16.73 13.02 -16.62
C PHE A 152 -16.58 14.51 -16.91
N GLU A 153 -17.47 15.36 -16.38
CA GLU A 153 -17.42 16.81 -16.65
C GLU A 153 -16.11 17.43 -16.14
N LEU A 154 -15.67 17.01 -14.95
CA LEU A 154 -14.38 17.41 -14.39
C LEU A 154 -13.22 16.94 -15.27
N ALA A 155 -13.24 15.68 -15.74
CA ALA A 155 -12.18 15.13 -16.58
C ALA A 155 -12.14 15.78 -17.98
N ARG A 156 -13.29 15.98 -18.64
CA ARG A 156 -13.42 16.63 -19.95
C ARG A 156 -12.86 18.06 -19.95
N ALA A 157 -13.04 18.79 -18.84
CA ALA A 157 -12.50 20.14 -18.66
C ALA A 157 -11.00 20.19 -18.29
N HIS A 158 -10.39 19.06 -17.90
CA HIS A 158 -9.03 19.05 -17.36
C HIS A 158 -7.96 18.83 -18.46
N PRO A 159 -6.85 19.62 -18.49
CA PRO A 159 -5.85 19.55 -19.57
C PRO A 159 -5.24 18.17 -19.87
N PHE A 160 -5.10 17.28 -18.88
CA PHE A 160 -4.58 15.91 -19.11
C PHE A 160 -5.48 15.08 -20.04
N TYR A 161 -6.78 15.38 -20.11
CA TYR A 161 -7.77 14.56 -20.82
C TYR A 161 -8.54 15.33 -21.91
N GLN A 162 -8.26 16.63 -22.10
CA GLN A 162 -8.96 17.45 -23.08
C GLN A 162 -8.89 16.86 -24.50
N THR A 163 -7.74 16.29 -24.89
CA THR A 163 -7.57 15.58 -26.16
C THR A 163 -8.32 14.23 -26.19
N LEU A 164 -8.38 13.52 -25.07
CA LEU A 164 -9.01 12.20 -24.94
C LEU A 164 -10.54 12.28 -25.02
N TYR A 165 -11.14 13.34 -24.46
CA TYR A 165 -12.59 13.57 -24.44
C TYR A 165 -13.05 14.65 -25.42
N CYS A 166 -12.20 15.01 -26.39
CA CYS A 166 -12.59 15.90 -27.49
C CYS A 166 -13.67 15.24 -28.36
N GLY A 167 -14.80 15.91 -28.56
CA GLY A 167 -15.94 15.34 -29.28
C GLY A 167 -16.69 14.23 -28.54
N VAL A 168 -16.46 14.05 -27.23
CA VAL A 168 -17.24 13.13 -26.39
C VAL A 168 -18.34 13.89 -25.67
N ASP A 169 -19.60 13.60 -26.02
CA ASP A 169 -20.76 14.34 -25.53
C ASP A 169 -21.14 13.99 -24.08
N CYS A 170 -21.03 12.72 -23.70
CA CYS A 170 -21.49 12.21 -22.39
C CYS A 170 -20.56 11.14 -21.80
N ALA A 171 -20.72 10.90 -20.49
CA ALA A 171 -19.95 9.94 -19.72
C ALA A 171 -20.05 8.49 -20.24
N ASP A 172 -21.21 8.10 -20.77
CA ASP A 172 -21.47 6.73 -21.22
C ASP A 172 -20.72 6.39 -22.52
N ALA A 173 -20.55 7.38 -23.40
CA ALA A 173 -19.81 7.27 -24.67
C ALA A 173 -18.27 7.34 -24.49
N ALA A 174 -17.80 7.88 -23.36
CA ALA A 174 -16.37 8.04 -23.08
C ALA A 174 -15.67 6.69 -22.88
N GLN A 175 -14.55 6.46 -23.56
CA GLN A 175 -13.79 5.21 -23.41
C GLN A 175 -13.14 5.07 -22.03
N PRO A 176 -12.88 3.84 -21.55
CA PRO A 176 -12.14 3.60 -20.31
C PRO A 176 -10.73 4.20 -20.34
N LEU A 177 -10.28 4.76 -19.21
CA LEU A 177 -9.00 5.42 -19.07
C LEU A 177 -7.92 4.41 -18.66
N GLU A 178 -7.06 4.04 -19.61
CA GLU A 178 -5.94 3.12 -19.36
C GLU A 178 -4.70 3.84 -18.80
N LYS A 179 -3.89 3.13 -18.02
CA LYS A 179 -2.67 3.67 -17.36
C LYS A 179 -1.67 4.31 -18.34
N ALA A 180 -1.56 3.79 -19.56
CA ALA A 180 -0.67 4.33 -20.58
C ALA A 180 -1.03 5.78 -20.97
N VAL A 181 -2.33 6.12 -20.96
CA VAL A 181 -2.80 7.48 -21.28
C VAL A 181 -2.40 8.45 -20.17
N LEU A 182 -2.49 8.03 -18.90
CA LEU A 182 -1.98 8.81 -17.76
C LEU A 182 -0.46 8.99 -17.80
N GLN A 183 0.31 7.95 -18.15
CA GLN A 183 1.76 8.05 -18.31
C GLN A 183 2.14 9.08 -19.40
N ALA A 184 1.43 9.09 -20.54
CA ALA A 184 1.67 10.06 -21.60
C ALA A 184 1.32 11.49 -21.18
N ALA A 185 0.16 11.70 -20.55
CA ALA A 185 -0.27 13.03 -20.07
C ALA A 185 0.66 13.59 -18.99
N LEU A 186 1.20 12.72 -18.11
CA LEU A 186 2.08 13.12 -17.01
C LEU A 186 3.56 13.19 -17.39
N ALA A 187 3.96 12.76 -18.60
CA ALA A 187 5.35 12.82 -19.07
C ALA A 187 5.93 14.25 -19.17
N SER A 188 5.06 15.26 -19.31
CA SER A 188 5.44 16.69 -19.32
C SER A 188 4.94 17.46 -18.09
N PHE A 189 4.45 16.75 -17.07
CA PHE A 189 3.94 17.36 -15.84
C PHE A 189 5.07 17.92 -14.96
N ALA A 190 4.81 19.09 -14.39
CA ALA A 190 5.83 19.96 -13.80
C ALA A 190 5.26 20.61 -12.52
N PRO A 191 5.56 20.06 -11.32
CA PRO A 191 5.00 20.51 -10.05
C PRO A 191 5.16 22.00 -9.74
N GLU A 192 6.15 22.66 -10.33
CA GLU A 192 6.42 24.10 -10.16
C GLU A 192 5.44 25.01 -10.94
N ARG A 193 4.61 24.44 -11.82
CA ARG A 193 3.56 25.17 -12.58
C ARG A 193 2.22 25.19 -11.87
N GLU A 194 2.10 24.44 -10.77
CA GLU A 194 0.84 24.23 -10.05
C GLU A 194 0.59 25.32 -9.01
N ALA A 195 -0.63 25.88 -8.99
CA ALA A 195 -0.98 27.06 -8.19
C ALA A 195 -1.00 26.82 -6.66
N SER A 196 -0.95 25.56 -6.22
CA SER A 196 -0.89 25.18 -4.81
C SER A 196 -0.24 23.79 -4.65
N GLY A 197 0.20 23.47 -3.43
CA GLY A 197 0.96 22.25 -3.13
C GLY A 197 0.25 20.94 -3.53
N LEU A 198 1.07 19.92 -3.84
CA LEU A 198 0.62 18.62 -4.35
C LEU A 198 0.89 17.48 -3.38
N TYR A 199 -0.02 16.52 -3.35
CA TYR A 199 0.25 15.18 -2.85
C TYR A 199 0.70 14.30 -4.03
N LEU A 200 2.02 14.17 -4.22
CA LEU A 200 2.57 13.22 -5.20
C LEU A 200 2.59 11.79 -4.63
N VAL A 201 2.28 10.80 -5.46
CA VAL A 201 2.29 9.38 -5.07
C VAL A 201 2.69 8.46 -6.24
N ARG A 202 3.65 7.56 -5.99
CA ARG A 202 4.12 6.54 -6.96
C ARG A 202 3.25 5.28 -6.91
N SER A 203 2.83 4.80 -8.08
CA SER A 203 2.19 3.49 -8.26
C SER A 203 3.13 2.33 -7.94
N GLY A 204 2.58 1.17 -7.57
CA GLY A 204 3.35 0.01 -7.06
C GLY A 204 4.17 -0.78 -8.10
N GLY A 205 4.43 -0.25 -9.30
CA GLY A 205 5.37 -0.82 -10.29
C GLY A 205 5.01 -2.17 -10.94
N SER A 206 3.90 -2.81 -10.59
CA SER A 206 3.66 -4.25 -10.78
C SER A 206 3.43 -4.79 -12.22
N THR A 207 3.63 -3.97 -13.26
CA THR A 207 3.39 -4.34 -14.69
C THR A 207 4.13 -3.43 -15.69
N GLN A 208 4.45 -2.19 -15.31
CA GLN A 208 5.04 -1.16 -16.17
C GLN A 208 5.79 -0.13 -15.32
N ALA A 209 6.59 0.72 -15.97
CA ALA A 209 7.19 1.92 -15.39
C ALA A 209 6.22 2.66 -14.45
N ALA A 210 6.70 2.95 -13.24
CA ALA A 210 5.86 3.42 -12.15
C ALA A 210 5.39 4.85 -12.38
N LEU A 211 4.10 5.00 -12.68
CA LEU A 211 3.41 6.30 -12.72
C LEU A 211 3.57 7.02 -11.38
N ILE A 212 3.90 8.31 -11.41
CA ILE A 212 3.78 9.24 -10.28
C ILE A 212 2.56 10.11 -10.57
N PHE A 213 1.51 9.97 -9.77
CA PHE A 213 0.25 10.67 -9.97
C PHE A 213 0.16 11.88 -9.01
N PRO A 214 -0.21 13.08 -9.50
CA PRO A 214 -0.48 14.24 -8.65
C PRO A 214 -1.91 14.19 -8.11
N VAL A 215 -2.07 14.52 -6.83
CA VAL A 215 -3.36 14.61 -6.15
C VAL A 215 -3.41 15.92 -5.38
N ASP A 216 -4.59 16.56 -5.29
CA ASP A 216 -4.75 17.70 -4.40
C ASP A 216 -4.67 17.27 -2.92
N ILE A 217 -4.01 18.08 -2.09
CA ILE A 217 -3.79 17.76 -0.68
C ILE A 217 -5.14 17.72 0.08
N ALA A 218 -6.01 18.71 -0.11
CA ALA A 218 -7.28 18.80 0.62
C ALA A 218 -8.25 17.68 0.21
N GLU A 219 -8.35 17.40 -1.09
CA GLU A 219 -9.14 16.28 -1.63
C GLU A 219 -8.70 14.93 -1.04
N ASN A 220 -7.39 14.72 -0.93
CA ASN A 220 -6.84 13.47 -0.43
C ASN A 220 -7.07 13.29 1.08
N LEU A 221 -6.92 14.36 1.87
CA LEU A 221 -7.23 14.33 3.31
C LEU A 221 -8.72 14.12 3.57
N ALA A 222 -9.61 14.69 2.73
CA ALA A 222 -11.06 14.49 2.82
C ALA A 222 -11.47 13.03 2.53
N GLN A 223 -10.95 12.41 1.47
CA GLN A 223 -11.21 10.99 1.18
C GLN A 223 -10.73 10.07 2.32
N ARG A 224 -9.57 10.38 2.93
CA ARG A 224 -9.06 9.62 4.07
C ARG A 224 -9.87 9.81 5.35
N GLN A 225 -10.49 10.99 5.56
CA GLN A 225 -11.43 11.17 6.66
C GLN A 225 -12.66 10.27 6.48
N ALA A 226 -13.28 10.30 5.30
CA ALA A 226 -14.43 9.44 4.99
C ALA A 226 -14.10 7.94 5.12
N LEU A 227 -12.84 7.54 4.86
CA LEU A 227 -12.36 6.19 5.16
C LEU A 227 -12.24 5.94 6.68
N ALA A 228 -11.52 6.80 7.40
CA ALA A 228 -11.29 6.64 8.85
C ALA A 228 -12.61 6.59 9.64
N ASP A 229 -13.56 7.47 9.32
CA ASP A 229 -14.90 7.49 9.91
C ASP A 229 -15.60 6.12 9.77
N ARG A 230 -15.42 5.46 8.62
CA ARG A 230 -16.01 4.15 8.35
C ARG A 230 -15.24 2.99 8.96
N LEU A 231 -13.90 3.04 9.02
CA LEU A 231 -13.10 2.03 9.73
C LEU A 231 -13.39 2.06 11.25
N ARG A 232 -13.63 3.25 11.82
CA ARG A 232 -14.16 3.39 13.19
C ARG A 232 -15.55 2.78 13.34
N ALA A 233 -16.46 3.05 12.39
CA ALA A 233 -17.84 2.54 12.45
C ALA A 233 -17.95 1.01 12.33
N ASP A 234 -17.07 0.37 11.56
CA ASP A 234 -16.96 -1.10 11.49
C ASP A 234 -16.15 -1.71 12.66
N GLY A 235 -15.70 -0.91 13.63
CA GLY A 235 -14.94 -1.37 14.80
C GLY A 235 -13.50 -1.81 14.49
N MET A 236 -12.99 -1.50 13.30
CA MET A 236 -11.68 -1.92 12.81
C MET A 236 -10.53 -1.11 13.43
N PHE A 237 -10.77 0.15 13.83
CA PHE A 237 -9.80 0.98 14.55
C PHE A 237 -10.50 1.91 15.56
N GLY A 238 -9.79 2.30 16.62
CA GLY A 238 -10.23 3.35 17.54
C GLY A 238 -9.15 3.77 18.54
N PRO A 239 -9.50 4.56 19.58
CA PRO A 239 -8.55 5.07 20.58
C PRO A 239 -7.75 4.03 21.37
N ALA A 240 -8.17 2.76 21.38
CA ALA A 240 -7.46 1.65 22.01
C ALA A 240 -6.55 0.87 21.06
N SER A 241 -6.57 1.17 19.76
CA SER A 241 -5.74 0.50 18.76
C SER A 241 -4.30 1.00 18.83
N ILE A 242 -3.37 0.13 19.25
CA ILE A 242 -1.92 0.27 19.01
C ILE A 242 -1.58 -0.53 17.74
N ALA A 243 -0.97 0.11 16.75
CA ALA A 243 -0.89 -0.35 15.37
C ALA A 243 0.56 -0.40 14.83
N LEU A 244 1.08 -1.61 14.63
CA LEU A 244 2.41 -1.88 14.08
C LEU A 244 2.40 -1.83 12.55
N ASN A 245 2.86 -0.71 11.97
CA ASN A 245 2.74 -0.42 10.54
C ASN A 245 4.02 -0.79 9.77
N LEU A 246 3.93 -1.90 9.02
CA LEU A 246 4.99 -2.49 8.19
C LEU A 246 4.75 -2.26 6.68
N PHE A 247 3.97 -1.26 6.29
CA PHE A 247 3.84 -0.88 4.87
C PHE A 247 5.06 -0.11 4.36
N GLY A 248 5.30 -0.12 3.04
CA GLY A 248 6.42 0.62 2.45
C GLY A 248 6.22 2.15 2.47
N TYR A 249 7.25 2.88 2.90
CA TYR A 249 7.45 4.31 2.64
C TYR A 249 8.90 4.55 2.19
N ALA A 250 9.09 4.71 0.87
CA ALA A 250 10.37 4.95 0.19
C ALA A 250 10.10 5.43 -1.25
N ASN A 251 11.01 6.22 -1.84
CA ASN A 251 11.02 6.56 -3.28
C ASN A 251 9.63 6.93 -3.87
N LEU A 252 8.93 7.88 -3.22
CA LEU A 252 7.57 8.35 -3.53
C LEU A 252 6.43 7.30 -3.40
N TYR A 253 6.74 6.03 -3.12
CA TYR A 253 5.77 5.07 -2.61
C TYR A 253 5.58 5.29 -1.11
N ARG A 254 4.34 5.35 -0.65
CA ARG A 254 4.01 5.96 0.65
C ARG A 254 2.80 5.34 1.34
N THR A 255 2.69 4.01 1.29
CA THR A 255 1.53 3.30 1.85
C THR A 255 1.52 3.38 3.39
N ALA A 256 2.68 3.34 4.06
CA ALA A 256 2.73 3.58 5.51
C ALA A 256 2.13 4.96 5.85
N ALA A 257 2.67 6.04 5.28
CA ALA A 257 2.17 7.41 5.45
C ALA A 257 0.79 7.72 4.83
N ILE A 258 0.10 6.72 4.25
CA ILE A 258 -1.35 6.77 3.98
C ILE A 258 -2.12 6.15 5.14
N VAL A 259 -1.65 5.00 5.65
CA VAL A 259 -2.25 4.27 6.75
C VAL A 259 -2.04 4.97 8.10
N ASP A 260 -0.90 5.61 8.34
CA ASP A 260 -0.62 6.37 9.58
C ASP A 260 -1.60 7.54 9.76
N ASP A 261 -1.80 8.37 8.72
CA ASP A 261 -2.80 9.47 8.76
C ASP A 261 -4.24 8.96 8.90
N VAL A 262 -4.56 7.75 8.40
CA VAL A 262 -5.87 7.11 8.64
C VAL A 262 -5.99 6.61 10.08
N LEU A 263 -4.92 6.05 10.65
CA LEU A 263 -4.85 5.62 12.06
C LEU A 263 -4.97 6.82 13.01
N GLU A 264 -4.28 7.92 12.74
CA GLU A 264 -4.37 9.19 13.48
C GLU A 264 -5.80 9.75 13.49
N ARG A 265 -6.51 9.70 12.35
CA ARG A 265 -7.95 10.05 12.27
C ARG A 265 -8.85 9.06 13.04
N CYS A 266 -8.45 7.79 13.13
CA CYS A 266 -9.08 6.82 14.01
C CYS A 266 -8.73 7.03 15.50
N GLN A 267 -7.85 7.99 15.82
CA GLN A 267 -7.26 8.24 17.14
C GLN A 267 -6.42 7.05 17.67
N ALA A 268 -5.98 6.17 16.79
CA ALA A 268 -5.12 5.03 17.10
C ALA A 268 -3.66 5.48 17.33
N THR A 269 -2.90 4.72 18.12
CA THR A 269 -1.46 4.90 18.29
C THR A 269 -0.70 4.18 17.18
N THR A 270 0.08 4.93 16.40
CA THR A 270 0.92 4.41 15.31
C THR A 270 2.29 3.97 15.83
N LEU A 271 2.79 2.83 15.34
CA LEU A 271 4.19 2.41 15.44
C LEU A 271 4.74 2.28 14.00
N PRO A 272 5.23 3.39 13.41
CA PRO A 272 5.51 3.50 11.98
C PRO A 272 6.89 2.91 11.60
N MET A 273 7.03 1.59 11.72
CA MET A 273 8.30 0.89 11.47
C MET A 273 8.70 0.84 9.98
N SER A 274 7.73 0.94 9.06
CA SER A 274 7.92 0.76 7.61
C SER A 274 8.31 -0.67 7.21
N ALA A 275 8.07 -1.04 5.95
CA ALA A 275 8.45 -2.35 5.42
C ALA A 275 9.98 -2.59 5.40
N HIS A 276 10.78 -1.53 5.56
CA HIS A 276 12.24 -1.55 5.44
C HIS A 276 12.97 -1.72 6.78
N ALA A 277 12.27 -1.72 7.92
CA ALA A 277 12.90 -2.04 9.21
C ALA A 277 13.32 -3.52 9.27
N ALA A 278 14.40 -3.79 10.01
CA ALA A 278 14.86 -5.15 10.27
C ALA A 278 13.87 -5.89 11.18
N ASP A 279 13.69 -7.19 10.95
CA ASP A 279 12.70 -7.98 11.70
C ASP A 279 12.99 -8.05 13.21
N ALA A 280 14.27 -7.96 13.61
CA ALA A 280 14.67 -7.88 15.02
C ALA A 280 14.18 -6.59 15.71
N ASP A 281 14.21 -5.44 15.02
CA ASP A 281 13.70 -4.17 15.56
C ASP A 281 12.17 -4.19 15.65
N ILE A 282 11.51 -4.83 14.68
CA ILE A 282 10.05 -5.03 14.66
C ILE A 282 9.62 -5.96 15.81
N LEU A 283 10.36 -7.04 16.06
CA LEU A 283 10.15 -7.94 17.19
C LEU A 283 10.35 -7.21 18.53
N ALA A 284 11.45 -6.45 18.68
CA ALA A 284 11.71 -5.66 19.88
C ALA A 284 10.58 -4.65 20.16
N ALA A 285 10.13 -3.92 19.13
CA ALA A 285 8.99 -3.00 19.23
C ALA A 285 7.67 -3.74 19.59
N ALA A 286 7.43 -4.92 19.00
CA ALA A 286 6.24 -5.71 19.29
C ALA A 286 6.21 -6.20 20.76
N LEU A 287 7.34 -6.71 21.27
CA LEU A 287 7.49 -7.14 22.66
C LEU A 287 7.36 -5.98 23.66
N GLN A 288 7.93 -4.82 23.33
CA GLN A 288 7.88 -3.61 24.16
C GLN A 288 6.47 -3.02 24.24
N PHE A 289 5.84 -2.77 23.09
CA PHE A 289 4.60 -1.98 22.99
C PHE A 289 3.32 -2.84 22.93
N ARG A 290 3.43 -4.16 22.76
CA ARG A 290 2.32 -5.13 22.67
C ARG A 290 1.20 -4.64 21.73
N PRO A 291 1.50 -4.41 20.43
CA PRO A 291 0.56 -3.84 19.49
C PRO A 291 -0.66 -4.75 19.32
N SER A 292 -1.84 -4.14 19.42
CA SER A 292 -3.12 -4.81 19.17
C SER A 292 -3.38 -5.15 17.69
N HIS A 293 -2.75 -4.40 16.77
CA HIS A 293 -2.90 -4.54 15.32
C HIS A 293 -1.53 -4.62 14.64
N ILE A 294 -1.39 -5.47 13.62
CA ILE A 294 -0.24 -5.49 12.69
C ILE A 294 -0.72 -5.27 11.26
N LEU A 295 0.00 -4.44 10.52
CA LEU A 295 -0.43 -3.90 9.23
C LEU A 295 0.71 -4.02 8.21
N GLY A 296 0.45 -4.52 7.01
CA GLY A 296 1.50 -4.62 5.99
C GLY A 296 1.02 -5.23 4.68
N THR A 297 1.94 -5.45 3.73
CA THR A 297 1.61 -6.27 2.55
C THR A 297 1.75 -7.75 2.93
N PRO A 298 0.94 -8.68 2.35
CA PRO A 298 1.05 -10.11 2.58
C PRO A 298 2.48 -10.64 2.52
N SER A 299 3.29 -10.18 1.55
CA SER A 299 4.69 -10.60 1.41
C SER A 299 5.59 -10.08 2.54
N ARG A 300 5.44 -8.83 2.99
CA ARG A 300 6.23 -8.31 4.13
C ARG A 300 5.86 -8.96 5.46
N LEU A 301 4.57 -9.24 5.65
CA LEU A 301 4.03 -9.96 6.81
C LEU A 301 4.54 -11.41 6.85
N ALA A 302 4.55 -12.10 5.71
CA ALA A 302 5.06 -13.48 5.61
C ALA A 302 6.56 -13.59 5.96
N LEU A 303 7.37 -12.58 5.62
CA LEU A 303 8.78 -12.53 5.99
C LEU A 303 8.98 -12.34 7.50
N PHE A 304 8.17 -11.47 8.14
CA PHE A 304 8.20 -11.31 9.59
C PHE A 304 7.76 -12.59 10.31
N ALA A 305 6.73 -13.28 9.82
CA ALA A 305 6.34 -14.60 10.33
C ALA A 305 7.47 -15.64 10.21
N ALA A 306 8.19 -15.67 9.08
CA ALA A 306 9.34 -16.54 8.90
C ALA A 306 10.55 -16.19 9.80
N HIS A 307 10.69 -14.93 10.20
CA HIS A 307 11.67 -14.51 11.21
C HIS A 307 11.30 -15.01 12.61
N LEU A 308 10.02 -14.89 12.99
CA LEU A 308 9.49 -15.43 14.26
C LEU A 308 9.66 -16.95 14.33
N GLU A 309 9.30 -17.67 13.27
CA GLU A 309 9.52 -19.12 13.12
C GLU A 309 11.00 -19.52 13.28
N ALA A 310 11.92 -18.73 12.71
CA ALA A 310 13.36 -18.98 12.82
C ALA A 310 13.96 -18.62 14.19
N ALA A 311 13.25 -17.85 15.01
CA ALA A 311 13.65 -17.46 16.36
C ALA A 311 12.99 -18.31 17.48
N ASP A 312 12.07 -19.23 17.12
CA ASP A 312 11.15 -19.92 18.05
C ASP A 312 10.28 -18.94 18.88
N GLU A 313 9.95 -17.79 18.28
CA GLU A 313 9.19 -16.70 18.89
C GLU A 313 7.75 -16.67 18.39
N ARG A 314 6.83 -16.18 19.23
CA ARG A 314 5.41 -16.03 18.89
C ARG A 314 4.82 -14.77 19.52
N LEU A 315 4.00 -14.07 18.76
CA LEU A 315 3.28 -12.87 19.19
C LEU A 315 1.77 -13.13 19.25
N GLU A 316 1.06 -12.34 20.05
CA GLU A 316 -0.41 -12.37 20.17
C GLU A 316 -0.97 -11.00 19.75
N ILE A 317 -1.06 -10.80 18.43
CA ILE A 317 -1.56 -9.59 17.76
C ILE A 317 -2.87 -9.96 17.03
N PRO A 318 -4.04 -9.83 17.69
CA PRO A 318 -5.28 -10.44 17.23
C PRO A 318 -5.90 -9.80 15.98
N GLN A 319 -5.45 -8.60 15.57
CA GLN A 319 -5.96 -7.86 14.43
C GLN A 319 -4.88 -7.74 13.34
N LEU A 320 -5.16 -8.24 12.14
CA LEU A 320 -4.25 -8.14 10.99
C LEU A 320 -4.89 -7.32 9.86
N LEU A 321 -4.16 -6.35 9.31
CA LEU A 321 -4.57 -5.62 8.10
C LEU A 321 -3.58 -5.90 6.96
N TYR A 322 -4.09 -6.39 5.83
CA TYR A 322 -3.29 -6.52 4.60
C TYR A 322 -3.79 -5.62 3.46
N ALA A 323 -2.89 -5.12 2.63
CA ALA A 323 -3.27 -4.34 1.45
C ALA A 323 -2.31 -4.50 0.27
N GLY A 324 -2.84 -4.36 -0.95
CA GLY A 324 -2.06 -4.17 -2.18
C GLY A 324 -1.35 -5.41 -2.75
N GLU A 325 -1.54 -6.59 -2.17
CA GLU A 325 -1.30 -7.91 -2.75
C GLU A 325 -2.44 -8.85 -2.30
N THR A 326 -2.65 -9.97 -2.98
CA THR A 326 -3.58 -11.02 -2.53
C THR A 326 -3.01 -11.72 -1.28
N LEU A 327 -3.83 -11.91 -0.25
CA LEU A 327 -3.48 -12.77 0.88
C LEU A 327 -3.93 -14.21 0.58
N HIS A 328 -2.95 -15.10 0.42
CA HIS A 328 -3.20 -16.52 0.14
C HIS A 328 -3.51 -17.31 1.44
N ALA A 329 -4.21 -18.43 1.30
CA ALA A 329 -4.74 -19.21 2.42
C ALA A 329 -3.62 -19.75 3.34
N SER A 330 -2.54 -20.31 2.79
CA SER A 330 -1.44 -20.83 3.61
C SER A 330 -0.65 -19.70 4.29
N THR A 331 -0.50 -18.56 3.62
CA THR A 331 0.12 -17.35 4.19
C THR A 331 -0.69 -16.84 5.38
N LEU A 332 -2.03 -16.83 5.29
CA LEU A 332 -2.90 -16.52 6.43
C LEU A 332 -2.80 -17.56 7.55
N ALA A 333 -2.75 -18.86 7.22
CA ALA A 333 -2.57 -19.91 8.23
C ALA A 333 -1.24 -19.75 9.00
N ARG A 334 -0.16 -19.42 8.30
CA ARG A 334 1.16 -19.12 8.89
C ARG A 334 1.10 -17.88 9.80
N LEU A 335 0.50 -16.79 9.31
CA LEU A 335 0.31 -15.56 10.09
C LEU A 335 -0.53 -15.79 11.35
N ARG A 336 -1.53 -16.68 11.30
CA ARG A 336 -2.30 -17.10 12.47
C ARG A 336 -1.48 -17.88 13.50
N ALA A 337 -0.56 -18.74 13.05
CA ALA A 337 0.32 -19.51 13.94
C ALA A 337 1.36 -18.62 14.65
N ALA A 338 1.99 -17.69 13.93
CA ALA A 338 3.07 -16.83 14.43
C ALA A 338 2.60 -15.57 15.17
N LEU A 339 1.39 -15.06 14.87
CA LEU A 339 0.89 -13.76 15.36
C LEU A 339 -0.44 -13.84 16.12
N GLY A 340 -1.09 -15.01 16.25
CA GLY A 340 -2.40 -15.12 16.93
C GLY A 340 -3.55 -14.39 16.22
N ALA A 341 -3.41 -14.08 14.92
CA ALA A 341 -4.28 -13.20 14.14
C ALA A 341 -5.72 -13.74 13.92
N GLY A 342 -6.59 -13.57 14.92
CA GLY A 342 -8.00 -13.98 14.86
C GLY A 342 -8.80 -13.25 13.78
N GLN A 343 -8.76 -11.91 13.80
CA GLN A 343 -9.51 -11.02 12.91
C GLN A 343 -8.61 -10.43 11.83
N VAL A 344 -9.08 -10.44 10.59
CA VAL A 344 -8.33 -10.02 9.39
C VAL A 344 -9.15 -9.00 8.61
N TRP A 345 -8.48 -7.93 8.18
CA TRP A 345 -9.03 -6.85 7.39
C TRP A 345 -8.23 -6.65 6.10
N SER A 346 -8.87 -6.10 5.07
CA SER A 346 -8.19 -5.68 3.85
C SER A 346 -8.54 -4.25 3.45
N LEU A 347 -7.57 -3.52 2.89
CA LEU A 347 -7.77 -2.23 2.22
C LEU A 347 -7.43 -2.34 0.73
N TYR A 348 -8.24 -1.70 -0.12
CA TYR A 348 -8.09 -1.72 -1.57
C TYR A 348 -8.10 -0.30 -2.17
N GLY A 349 -7.21 -0.09 -3.15
CA GLY A 349 -6.86 1.23 -3.66
C GLY A 349 -5.62 1.26 -4.55
N GLY A 350 -5.43 2.40 -5.24
CA GLY A 350 -4.29 2.70 -6.10
C GLY A 350 -3.58 4.00 -5.71
N ALA A 351 -2.57 4.41 -6.48
CA ALA A 351 -1.93 5.72 -6.31
C ALA A 351 -2.86 6.83 -6.82
N GLU A 352 -3.45 6.56 -7.97
CA GLU A 352 -4.38 7.36 -8.75
C GLU A 352 -5.69 7.57 -7.95
N THR A 353 -6.30 6.44 -7.55
CA THR A 353 -7.61 6.40 -6.88
C THR A 353 -7.56 6.63 -5.37
N GLY A 354 -6.38 6.55 -4.74
CA GLY A 354 -6.25 6.47 -3.27
C GLY A 354 -6.80 5.14 -2.72
N ILE A 355 -6.99 5.05 -1.40
CA ILE A 355 -7.73 3.92 -0.79
C ILE A 355 -9.22 4.27 -0.82
N TRP A 356 -10.03 3.37 -1.39
CA TRP A 356 -11.45 3.61 -1.64
C TRP A 356 -12.37 2.43 -1.28
N ALA A 357 -11.80 1.31 -0.87
CA ALA A 357 -12.53 0.10 -0.49
C ALA A 357 -11.87 -0.62 0.69
N TRP A 358 -12.66 -1.34 1.47
CA TRP A 358 -12.21 -2.13 2.63
C TRP A 358 -13.07 -3.38 2.83
N SER A 359 -12.54 -4.36 3.56
CA SER A 359 -13.16 -5.67 3.78
C SER A 359 -12.89 -6.21 5.19
N ASP A 360 -13.91 -6.78 5.84
CA ASP A 360 -13.72 -7.79 6.89
C ASP A 360 -13.39 -9.13 6.19
N ALA A 361 -12.11 -9.35 5.95
CA ALA A 361 -11.61 -10.49 5.22
C ALA A 361 -11.65 -11.81 6.03
N SER A 362 -12.04 -11.76 7.32
CA SER A 362 -12.33 -12.98 8.10
C SER A 362 -13.78 -13.44 7.96
N ARG A 363 -14.74 -12.52 7.87
CA ARG A 363 -16.16 -12.87 7.64
C ARG A 363 -16.52 -13.02 6.17
N ARG A 364 -15.94 -12.18 5.30
CA ARG A 364 -16.26 -12.11 3.88
C ARG A 364 -14.98 -11.96 3.03
N PRO A 365 -14.12 -13.00 2.95
CA PRO A 365 -12.90 -12.97 2.13
C PRO A 365 -13.17 -12.49 0.70
N GLY A 366 -12.33 -11.60 0.17
CA GLY A 366 -12.43 -11.10 -1.20
C GLY A 366 -13.60 -10.15 -1.49
N LEU A 367 -14.54 -9.94 -0.56
CA LEU A 367 -15.67 -9.03 -0.72
C LEU A 367 -15.39 -7.67 -0.06
N PHE A 368 -15.47 -6.61 -0.86
CA PHE A 368 -15.18 -5.24 -0.44
C PHE A 368 -16.43 -4.36 -0.42
N ARG A 369 -16.50 -3.52 0.62
CA ARG A 369 -17.35 -2.31 0.65
C ARG A 369 -16.61 -1.18 -0.08
N VAL A 370 -17.38 -0.24 -0.66
CA VAL A 370 -16.86 0.89 -1.46
C VAL A 370 -17.25 2.21 -0.79
N LEU A 371 -16.35 3.20 -0.78
CA LEU A 371 -16.61 4.51 -0.18
C LEU A 371 -17.72 5.27 -0.92
N PRO A 372 -18.49 6.13 -0.21
CA PRO A 372 -19.35 7.10 -0.88
C PRO A 372 -18.51 8.00 -1.80
N ARG A 373 -19.16 8.49 -2.86
CA ARG A 373 -18.55 9.30 -3.94
C ARG A 373 -17.49 8.59 -4.81
N VAL A 374 -17.40 7.27 -4.72
CA VAL A 374 -16.65 6.43 -5.68
C VAL A 374 -17.64 5.55 -6.45
N ALA A 375 -17.61 5.63 -7.78
CA ALA A 375 -18.35 4.75 -8.68
C ALA A 375 -17.38 3.70 -9.26
N VAL A 376 -17.87 2.46 -9.38
CA VAL A 376 -17.08 1.33 -9.88
C VAL A 376 -17.94 0.55 -10.87
N GLU A 377 -17.38 0.40 -12.07
CA GLU A 377 -17.94 -0.30 -13.21
C GLU A 377 -17.23 -1.62 -13.42
N ILE A 378 -17.96 -2.61 -13.93
CA ILE A 378 -17.40 -3.89 -14.37
C ILE A 378 -17.55 -3.92 -15.88
N LEU A 379 -16.43 -3.73 -16.59
CA LEU A 379 -16.40 -3.62 -18.04
C LEU A 379 -16.25 -5.01 -18.67
N GLN A 380 -17.03 -5.28 -19.71
CA GLN A 380 -16.99 -6.54 -20.48
C GLN A 380 -17.02 -7.80 -19.58
N PRO A 381 -18.06 -7.98 -18.74
CA PRO A 381 -18.16 -9.13 -17.85
C PRO A 381 -18.33 -10.46 -18.60
N ASP A 382 -17.73 -11.53 -18.04
CA ASP A 382 -17.99 -12.92 -18.42
C ASP A 382 -19.39 -13.39 -17.97
N ASP A 383 -19.79 -14.61 -18.36
CA ASP A 383 -21.08 -15.22 -17.99
C ASP A 383 -21.26 -15.38 -16.45
N ALA A 384 -20.16 -15.35 -15.69
CA ALA A 384 -20.18 -15.36 -14.23
C ALA A 384 -20.17 -13.93 -13.61
N GLY A 385 -20.25 -12.90 -14.44
CA GLY A 385 -20.31 -11.48 -14.08
C GLY A 385 -18.95 -10.80 -13.87
N TYR A 386 -17.82 -11.50 -14.07
CA TYR A 386 -16.48 -10.95 -13.83
C TYR A 386 -15.94 -10.20 -15.04
N GLY A 387 -15.54 -8.94 -14.84
CA GLY A 387 -14.95 -8.10 -15.89
C GLY A 387 -13.89 -7.16 -15.33
N ARG A 388 -13.36 -6.30 -16.22
CA ARG A 388 -12.31 -5.33 -15.89
C ARG A 388 -12.87 -4.24 -14.98
N ILE A 389 -12.23 -4.00 -13.85
CA ILE A 389 -12.67 -2.97 -12.90
C ILE A 389 -12.24 -1.58 -13.41
N ALA A 390 -13.21 -0.69 -13.61
CA ALA A 390 -12.99 0.72 -13.87
C ALA A 390 -13.55 1.59 -12.74
N VAL A 391 -12.80 2.61 -12.32
CA VAL A 391 -13.10 3.44 -11.15
C VAL A 391 -13.22 4.91 -11.53
N SER A 392 -14.31 5.54 -11.09
CA SER A 392 -14.51 6.99 -11.13
C SER A 392 -14.61 7.52 -9.70
N ASN A 393 -13.72 8.44 -9.32
CA ASN A 393 -13.60 8.92 -7.94
C ASN A 393 -13.88 10.43 -7.87
N ALA A 394 -15.06 10.82 -7.37
CA ALA A 394 -15.48 12.21 -7.31
C ALA A 394 -14.90 12.99 -6.10
N TRP A 395 -14.12 12.33 -5.24
CA TRP A 395 -13.21 13.03 -4.32
C TRP A 395 -12.07 13.74 -5.08
N ARG A 396 -11.68 13.23 -6.26
CA ARG A 396 -10.67 13.84 -7.13
C ARG A 396 -11.32 14.87 -8.05
N ARG A 397 -10.98 16.15 -7.92
CA ARG A 397 -11.55 17.25 -8.74
C ARG A 397 -10.48 18.03 -9.49
N ARG A 398 -9.37 18.36 -8.83
CA ARG A 398 -8.22 19.05 -9.44
C ARG A 398 -7.49 18.17 -10.44
N PHE A 399 -7.29 16.89 -10.10
CA PHE A 399 -6.73 15.87 -10.99
C PHE A 399 -7.75 14.74 -11.11
N PRO A 400 -8.80 14.90 -11.96
CA PRO A 400 -9.95 13.99 -12.00
C PRO A 400 -9.54 12.55 -12.28
N VAL A 401 -10.27 11.60 -11.71
CA VAL A 401 -10.13 10.16 -12.02
C VAL A 401 -11.50 9.64 -12.45
N PHE A 402 -11.61 9.30 -13.74
CA PHE A 402 -12.86 8.90 -14.40
C PHE A 402 -12.59 7.68 -15.29
N ARG A 403 -13.48 6.68 -15.20
CA ARG A 403 -13.42 5.33 -15.82
C ARG A 403 -12.01 4.71 -15.81
N TYR A 404 -11.23 4.93 -14.76
CA TYR A 404 -9.83 4.49 -14.70
C TYR A 404 -9.73 2.99 -14.50
N CYS A 405 -9.17 2.28 -15.48
CA CYS A 405 -8.92 0.85 -15.41
C CYS A 405 -7.80 0.58 -14.40
N VAL A 406 -8.16 0.00 -13.25
CA VAL A 406 -7.19 -0.30 -12.18
C VAL A 406 -6.35 -1.54 -12.49
N GLY A 407 -6.66 -2.29 -13.55
CA GLY A 407 -5.95 -3.51 -13.95
C GLY A 407 -6.21 -4.69 -13.03
N ASP A 408 -7.44 -4.77 -12.49
CA ASP A 408 -7.93 -5.85 -11.63
C ASP A 408 -9.29 -6.36 -12.17
N ILE A 409 -9.59 -7.63 -11.92
CA ILE A 409 -10.84 -8.30 -12.32
C ILE A 409 -11.73 -8.48 -11.11
N GLY A 410 -13.02 -8.20 -11.26
CA GLY A 410 -14.02 -8.41 -10.22
C GLY A 410 -15.44 -8.38 -10.74
N ARG A 411 -16.40 -8.51 -9.82
CA ARG A 411 -17.84 -8.41 -10.11
C ARG A 411 -18.59 -7.78 -8.94
N TRP A 412 -19.82 -7.35 -9.19
CA TRP A 412 -20.75 -6.99 -8.13
C TRP A 412 -21.54 -8.22 -7.66
N VAL A 413 -21.62 -8.43 -6.35
CA VAL A 413 -22.48 -9.44 -5.72
C VAL A 413 -23.37 -8.80 -4.66
N GLU A 414 -24.58 -9.33 -4.47
CA GLU A 414 -25.48 -8.93 -3.39
C GLU A 414 -25.52 -9.99 -2.30
N ARG A 415 -25.34 -9.56 -1.05
CA ARG A 415 -25.30 -10.39 0.16
C ARG A 415 -25.97 -9.61 1.29
N ASP A 416 -26.95 -10.23 1.94
CA ASP A 416 -27.63 -9.68 3.13
C ASP A 416 -28.28 -8.31 2.91
N GLY A 417 -28.76 -8.04 1.68
CA GLY A 417 -29.30 -6.74 1.26
C GLY A 417 -28.25 -5.67 0.94
N GLU A 418 -26.96 -5.98 1.09
CA GLU A 418 -25.85 -5.10 0.78
C GLU A 418 -25.14 -5.51 -0.53
N ARG A 419 -24.61 -4.54 -1.27
CA ARG A 419 -23.90 -4.76 -2.53
C ARG A 419 -22.38 -4.66 -2.32
N TRP A 420 -21.65 -5.70 -2.73
CA TRP A 420 -20.22 -5.90 -2.49
C TRP A 420 -19.46 -6.04 -3.81
N LEU A 421 -18.24 -5.50 -3.85
CA LEU A 421 -17.29 -5.76 -4.93
C LEU A 421 -16.48 -7.01 -4.60
N GLU A 422 -16.64 -8.07 -5.38
CA GLU A 422 -15.84 -9.30 -5.28
C GLU A 422 -14.63 -9.21 -6.21
N LEU A 423 -13.42 -9.33 -5.66
CA LEU A 423 -12.17 -9.33 -6.46
C LEU A 423 -11.74 -10.76 -6.80
N ARG A 424 -11.44 -11.01 -8.09
CA ARG A 424 -10.94 -12.30 -8.59
C ARG A 424 -9.42 -12.36 -8.64
N GLY A 425 -8.78 -11.25 -9.02
CA GLY A 425 -7.33 -11.17 -9.27
C GLY A 425 -6.96 -9.92 -10.06
N ARG A 426 -5.78 -9.93 -10.70
CA ARG A 426 -5.42 -8.89 -11.68
C ARG A 426 -6.01 -9.19 -13.05
N ASP A 427 -6.17 -8.15 -13.85
CA ASP A 427 -6.35 -8.26 -15.30
C ASP A 427 -5.06 -8.77 -15.96
N GLY A 428 -5.17 -9.33 -17.17
CA GLY A 428 -4.19 -10.19 -17.85
C GLY A 428 -2.71 -9.88 -17.56
N ARG A 429 -2.10 -10.68 -16.69
CA ARG A 429 -0.66 -10.62 -16.38
C ARG A 429 0.09 -11.53 -17.35
N SER A 430 0.07 -11.16 -18.63
CA SER A 430 0.82 -11.86 -19.64
C SER A 430 2.33 -11.59 -19.50
N PHE A 431 3.15 -12.56 -19.88
CA PHE A 431 4.58 -12.37 -20.10
C PHE A 431 5.03 -13.11 -21.35
N ARG A 432 6.07 -12.59 -22.01
CA ARG A 432 6.71 -13.28 -23.13
C ARG A 432 7.88 -14.13 -22.67
N LEU A 433 8.00 -15.32 -23.26
CA LEU A 433 9.16 -16.20 -23.15
C LEU A 433 9.44 -16.75 -24.56
N ASN A 434 10.63 -16.46 -25.10
CA ASN A 434 10.88 -16.51 -26.54
C ASN A 434 9.79 -15.71 -27.32
N GLU A 435 9.23 -16.28 -28.39
CA GLU A 435 8.14 -15.67 -29.18
C GLU A 435 6.73 -15.99 -28.67
N THR A 436 6.59 -16.74 -27.56
CA THR A 436 5.27 -17.11 -27.02
C THR A 436 4.87 -16.20 -25.85
N THR A 437 3.60 -15.82 -25.81
CA THR A 437 2.99 -15.07 -24.70
C THR A 437 2.21 -16.03 -23.80
N TYR A 438 2.39 -15.90 -22.48
CA TYR A 438 1.84 -16.78 -21.46
C TYR A 438 1.10 -15.99 -20.39
N GLU A 439 -0.10 -16.41 -20.02
CA GLU A 439 -0.85 -15.79 -18.92
C GLU A 439 -0.44 -16.32 -17.55
N LEU A 440 -0.19 -15.42 -16.60
CA LEU A 440 0.16 -15.80 -15.22
C LEU A 440 -0.89 -16.70 -14.55
N ASP A 441 -2.15 -16.56 -14.92
CA ASP A 441 -3.25 -17.34 -14.34
C ASP A 441 -3.10 -18.84 -14.61
N ASP A 442 -2.47 -19.25 -15.72
CA ASP A 442 -2.16 -20.67 -15.97
C ASP A 442 -1.02 -21.18 -15.09
N PHE A 443 -0.07 -20.31 -14.74
CA PHE A 443 0.97 -20.60 -13.75
C PHE A 443 0.40 -20.66 -12.33
N ALA A 444 -0.63 -19.87 -12.02
CA ALA A 444 -1.36 -19.94 -10.75
C ALA A 444 -2.16 -21.26 -10.62
N LYS A 445 -2.81 -21.71 -11.70
CA LYS A 445 -3.47 -23.03 -11.79
C LYS A 445 -2.46 -24.17 -11.66
N LEU A 446 -1.27 -24.04 -12.26
CA LEU A 446 -0.19 -25.03 -12.18
C LEU A 446 0.34 -25.20 -10.75
N ALA A 447 0.84 -24.09 -10.18
CA ALA A 447 1.56 -24.05 -8.90
C ALA A 447 0.72 -24.49 -7.70
N GLY A 448 -0.60 -24.32 -7.78
CA GLY A 448 -1.50 -24.39 -6.64
C GLY A 448 -1.64 -23.00 -6.01
N ALA A 449 -2.88 -22.50 -5.94
CA ALA A 449 -3.16 -21.15 -5.46
C ALA A 449 -2.97 -20.96 -3.93
N GLU A 450 -2.71 -22.04 -3.19
CA GLU A 450 -2.59 -22.08 -1.73
C GLU A 450 -1.40 -21.28 -1.18
N ASP A 451 -0.22 -21.45 -1.79
CA ASP A 451 1.07 -20.93 -1.30
C ASP A 451 1.62 -19.74 -2.12
N GLY A 452 1.17 -19.62 -3.38
CA GLY A 452 1.69 -18.64 -4.33
C GLY A 452 3.07 -18.98 -4.87
N PHE A 453 3.53 -18.17 -5.83
CA PHE A 453 4.73 -18.44 -6.63
C PHE A 453 5.36 -17.15 -7.17
N GLN A 454 6.57 -17.25 -7.70
CA GLN A 454 7.23 -16.20 -8.48
C GLN A 454 7.91 -16.79 -9.72
N ILE A 455 7.62 -16.22 -10.88
CA ILE A 455 8.36 -16.46 -12.12
C ILE A 455 9.55 -15.49 -12.14
N GLN A 456 10.77 -16.01 -12.29
CA GLN A 456 11.93 -15.20 -12.71
C GLN A 456 12.28 -15.59 -14.15
N LEU A 457 12.42 -14.58 -15.02
CA LEU A 457 12.83 -14.72 -16.40
C LEU A 457 14.24 -14.16 -16.55
N ASP A 458 15.18 -14.95 -17.04
CA ASP A 458 16.55 -14.50 -17.28
C ASP A 458 17.17 -15.20 -18.50
N ARG A 459 18.49 -15.04 -18.70
CA ARG A 459 19.25 -15.79 -19.70
C ARG A 459 20.17 -16.80 -19.00
N ASP A 460 20.24 -18.01 -19.55
CA ASP A 460 21.25 -18.98 -19.13
C ASP A 460 22.65 -18.60 -19.65
N PRO A 461 23.75 -19.26 -19.19
CA PRO A 461 25.10 -18.94 -19.64
C PRO A 461 25.37 -19.15 -21.14
N SER A 462 24.43 -19.74 -21.90
CA SER A 462 24.46 -19.85 -23.36
C SER A 462 23.59 -18.80 -24.07
N GLY A 463 22.99 -17.86 -23.33
CA GLY A 463 22.16 -16.76 -23.84
C GLY A 463 20.68 -17.12 -24.07
N ARG A 464 20.31 -18.40 -23.93
CA ARG A 464 18.94 -18.88 -24.08
C ARG A 464 18.06 -18.36 -22.94
N GLU A 465 16.79 -18.10 -23.23
CA GLU A 465 15.87 -17.66 -22.18
C GLU A 465 15.54 -18.80 -21.23
N ARG A 466 15.50 -18.46 -19.94
CA ARG A 466 15.23 -19.39 -18.85
C ARG A 466 14.03 -18.90 -18.05
N LEU A 467 13.12 -19.82 -17.75
CA LEU A 467 12.04 -19.61 -16.80
C LEU A 467 12.37 -20.36 -15.51
N THR A 468 12.43 -19.62 -14.41
CA THR A 468 12.55 -20.18 -13.06
C THR A 468 11.24 -19.96 -12.31
N LEU A 469 10.51 -21.04 -12.04
CA LEU A 469 9.31 -21.04 -11.21
C LEU A 469 9.70 -21.31 -9.76
N LEU A 470 9.73 -20.26 -8.94
CA LEU A 470 9.89 -20.33 -7.49
C LEU A 470 8.55 -20.65 -6.84
N LEU A 471 8.55 -21.61 -5.92
CA LEU A 471 7.35 -22.15 -5.26
C LEU A 471 7.53 -22.10 -3.75
N ALA A 472 6.47 -21.75 -3.02
CA ALA A 472 6.58 -21.51 -1.58
C ALA A 472 6.41 -22.83 -0.80
N GLY A 473 7.44 -23.19 -0.05
CA GLY A 473 7.47 -24.45 0.71
C GLY A 473 8.07 -25.62 -0.07
N PRO A 474 8.28 -26.78 0.59
CA PRO A 474 8.91 -27.96 0.00
C PRO A 474 7.93 -28.75 -0.89
N LEU A 475 8.40 -29.22 -2.03
CA LEU A 475 7.70 -30.20 -2.85
C LEU A 475 8.19 -31.62 -2.53
N THR A 476 7.29 -32.60 -2.58
CA THR A 476 7.66 -34.02 -2.65
C THR A 476 8.05 -34.37 -4.09
N THR A 477 8.96 -35.33 -4.28
CA THR A 477 9.44 -35.72 -5.62
C THR A 477 8.31 -36.09 -6.60
N PRO A 478 7.23 -36.80 -6.20
CA PRO A 478 6.09 -37.05 -7.09
C PRO A 478 5.32 -35.77 -7.45
N ALA A 479 5.14 -34.83 -6.51
CA ALA A 479 4.47 -33.57 -6.76
C ALA A 479 5.29 -32.66 -7.68
N GLU A 480 6.61 -32.62 -7.50
CA GLU A 480 7.52 -31.91 -8.40
C GLU A 480 7.49 -32.49 -9.81
N ALA A 481 7.57 -33.82 -9.96
CA ALA A 481 7.49 -34.48 -11.27
C ALA A 481 6.15 -34.20 -11.98
N ALA A 482 5.03 -34.28 -11.25
CA ALA A 482 3.70 -33.98 -11.78
C ALA A 482 3.51 -32.48 -12.10
N LEU A 483 4.16 -31.57 -11.38
CA LEU A 483 4.15 -30.14 -11.69
C LEU A 483 5.05 -29.81 -12.90
N ARG A 484 6.24 -30.40 -12.95
CA ARG A 484 7.18 -30.29 -14.08
C ARG A 484 6.55 -30.78 -15.37
N SER A 485 5.89 -31.94 -15.36
CA SER A 485 5.16 -32.48 -16.51
C SER A 485 4.05 -31.52 -17.00
N ARG A 486 3.20 -31.01 -16.10
CA ARG A 486 2.15 -30.04 -16.46
C ARG A 486 2.71 -28.71 -16.96
N LEU A 487 3.84 -28.24 -16.40
CA LEU A 487 4.52 -27.02 -16.84
C LEU A 487 5.13 -27.18 -18.24
N THR A 488 5.78 -28.32 -18.53
CA THR A 488 6.25 -28.64 -19.89
C THR A 488 5.08 -28.71 -20.88
N ALA A 489 3.91 -29.21 -20.46
CA ALA A 489 2.72 -29.23 -21.31
C ALA A 489 2.18 -27.82 -21.61
N LEU A 490 2.18 -26.91 -20.63
CA LEU A 490 1.80 -25.50 -20.84
C LEU A 490 2.78 -24.75 -21.75
N LEU A 491 4.08 -25.01 -21.61
CA LEU A 491 5.14 -24.34 -22.37
C LEU A 491 5.32 -24.86 -23.82
N GLY A 492 4.54 -25.85 -24.24
CA GLY A 492 4.45 -26.33 -25.63
C GLY A 492 5.64 -27.13 -26.16
N GLN A 493 6.88 -26.80 -25.79
CA GLN A 493 8.10 -27.56 -26.14
C GLN A 493 9.15 -27.52 -25.01
N ALA A 494 9.95 -28.59 -24.92
CA ALA A 494 10.92 -28.80 -23.84
C ALA A 494 12.32 -28.22 -24.10
N ASP A 495 12.74 -28.09 -25.37
CA ASP A 495 14.15 -27.80 -25.72
C ASP A 495 14.47 -26.31 -25.96
N ALA A 496 13.46 -25.47 -26.19
CA ALA A 496 13.64 -24.06 -26.58
C ALA A 496 13.85 -23.11 -25.38
N CYS A 497 13.64 -23.57 -24.15
CA CYS A 497 13.81 -22.78 -22.93
C CYS A 497 14.35 -23.66 -21.81
N ALA A 498 15.31 -23.15 -21.01
CA ALA A 498 15.70 -23.82 -19.78
C ALA A 498 14.61 -23.60 -18.71
N VAL A 499 13.97 -24.66 -18.22
CA VAL A 499 12.89 -24.56 -17.23
C VAL A 499 13.32 -25.11 -15.88
N ALA A 500 13.45 -24.23 -14.89
CA ALA A 500 13.74 -24.58 -13.51
C ALA A 500 12.47 -24.49 -12.65
N LEU A 501 12.20 -25.52 -11.85
CA LEU A 501 11.27 -25.45 -10.72
C LEU A 501 12.12 -25.51 -9.46
N ILE A 502 11.94 -24.56 -8.54
CA ILE A 502 12.73 -24.47 -7.31
C ILE A 502 11.79 -24.26 -6.12
N PRO A 503 11.63 -25.26 -5.24
CA PRO A 503 11.08 -25.06 -3.90
C PRO A 503 11.96 -24.07 -3.14
N ALA A 504 11.41 -22.90 -2.78
CA ALA A 504 12.19 -21.77 -2.29
C ALA A 504 11.52 -21.09 -1.09
N ALA A 505 12.29 -20.84 -0.05
CA ALA A 505 11.86 -20.01 1.08
C ALA A 505 11.55 -18.58 0.60
N ARG A 506 10.52 -17.93 1.16
CA ARG A 506 10.04 -16.62 0.66
C ARG A 506 11.12 -15.52 0.68
N ALA A 507 12.13 -15.64 1.55
CA ALA A 507 13.29 -14.76 1.61
C ALA A 507 14.26 -14.89 0.41
N GLN A 508 14.19 -15.97 -0.37
CA GLN A 508 14.98 -16.18 -1.59
C GLN A 508 14.32 -15.54 -2.82
N TRP A 509 13.08 -15.06 -2.70
CA TRP A 509 12.31 -14.48 -3.80
C TRP A 509 12.66 -12.99 -3.95
N ARG A 510 12.65 -12.49 -5.18
CA ARG A 510 12.93 -11.09 -5.46
C ARG A 510 11.74 -10.22 -5.06
N LEU A 511 11.95 -9.36 -4.08
CA LEU A 511 10.99 -8.31 -3.70
C LEU A 511 11.25 -7.05 -4.52
N ASP A 512 10.20 -6.28 -4.78
CA ASP A 512 10.33 -4.90 -5.26
C ASP A 512 11.00 -4.04 -4.16
N PRO A 513 12.16 -3.40 -4.42
CA PRO A 513 12.98 -2.75 -3.38
C PRO A 513 12.43 -1.39 -2.91
N ILE A 514 11.22 -1.01 -3.32
CA ILE A 514 10.55 0.25 -2.95
C ILE A 514 9.24 -0.01 -2.20
N THR A 515 8.58 -1.12 -2.51
CA THR A 515 7.28 -1.50 -1.95
C THR A 515 7.33 -2.74 -1.06
N SER A 516 8.45 -3.48 -1.07
CA SER A 516 8.67 -4.77 -0.39
C SER A 516 7.70 -5.89 -0.82
N LYS A 517 6.98 -5.71 -1.92
CA LYS A 517 6.04 -6.69 -2.48
C LYS A 517 6.77 -7.79 -3.24
N THR A 518 6.21 -8.99 -3.23
CA THR A 518 6.59 -10.02 -4.20
C THR A 518 5.99 -9.65 -5.56
N GLN A 519 6.84 -9.33 -6.54
CA GLN A 519 6.38 -9.28 -7.93
C GLN A 519 6.17 -10.73 -8.42
N PRO A 520 5.01 -11.11 -8.99
CA PRO A 520 4.79 -12.51 -9.42
C PRO A 520 5.60 -12.91 -10.64
N ILE A 521 6.08 -11.92 -11.39
CA ILE A 521 6.96 -12.05 -12.56
C ILE A 521 8.08 -11.04 -12.35
N VAL A 522 9.33 -11.48 -12.47
CA VAL A 522 10.51 -10.63 -12.40
C VAL A 522 11.35 -10.90 -13.64
N ASP A 523 11.43 -9.91 -14.52
CA ASP A 523 12.25 -9.99 -15.72
C ASP A 523 13.66 -9.46 -15.45
N LEU A 524 14.65 -10.28 -15.73
CA LEU A 524 16.08 -10.03 -15.56
C LEU A 524 16.82 -10.17 -16.91
N ARG A 525 16.08 -10.34 -18.02
CA ARG A 525 16.65 -10.28 -19.36
C ARG A 525 17.03 -8.83 -19.68
N ALA A 526 18.33 -8.56 -19.66
CA ALA A 526 18.92 -7.36 -20.24
C ALA A 526 19.00 -7.49 -21.78
#